data_AF-A0A914M5F8-F1
#
_entry.id   AF-A0A914M5F8-F1
#
_cell.length_a   1.000
_cell.length_b   1.000
_cell.length_c   1.000
_cell.angle_alpha   90.00
_cell.angle_beta   90.00
_cell.angle_gamma   90.00
#
_symmetry.space_group_name_H-M   'P 1'
#
loop_
_entity.id
_entity.type
_entity.pdbx_description
1 polymer ?
#
loop_
_entity_poly.entity_id
_entity_poly.type
_entity_poly.pdbx_seq_one_letter_code
_entity_poly.pdbx_strand_id
1 'polypeptide(L)' 'MSTKSSDIWNFFVKLPMADESARCKLCENKFSCKKSSTKGLWDHLKSMHLAEYEKFLQKNTSTSVGAN' A
#
# COMPACT_ATOMS: atom_id res chain seq x y z
N MET A 1 0.25 14.18 13.86
CA MET A 1 0.89 13.56 12.68
C MET A 1 0.21 12.22 12.42
N SER A 2 -0.90 12.20 11.69
CA SER A 2 -1.65 10.96 11.41
C SER A 2 -1.35 10.52 9.99
N THR A 3 -0.31 9.70 9.86
CA THR A 3 0.23 9.24 8.60
C THR A 3 -0.74 8.25 7.94
N LYS A 4 -1.35 8.69 6.83
CA LYS A 4 -2.20 7.94 5.88
C LYS A 4 -1.59 6.62 5.36
N SER A 5 -0.35 6.31 5.76
CA SER A 5 0.42 5.12 5.44
C SER A 5 0.06 3.89 6.28
N SER A 6 -0.80 4.00 7.30
CA SER A 6 -1.13 2.85 8.16
C SER A 6 -2.09 1.87 7.48
N ASP A 7 -2.95 2.33 6.58
CA ASP A 7 -3.97 1.47 5.97
C ASP A 7 -3.46 0.56 4.86
N ILE A 8 -2.38 0.93 4.16
CA ILE A 8 -1.85 0.08 3.08
C ILE A 8 -1.36 -1.27 3.62
N TRP A 9 -0.82 -1.31 4.84
CA TRP A 9 -0.45 -2.56 5.51
C TRP A 9 -1.64 -3.49 5.79
N ASN A 10 -2.89 -3.05 5.57
CA ASN A 10 -4.02 -3.96 5.58
C ASN A 10 -4.01 -4.92 4.37
N PHE A 11 -3.44 -4.49 3.24
CA PHE A 11 -3.27 -5.28 2.02
C PHE A 11 -1.91 -5.98 1.92
N PHE A 12 -0.94 -5.62 2.76
CA PHE A 12 0.40 -6.19 2.73
C PHE A 12 0.84 -6.72 4.11
N VAL A 13 1.44 -7.91 4.14
CA VAL A 13 1.99 -8.53 5.35
C VAL A 13 3.48 -8.27 5.42
N LYS A 14 3.98 -7.77 6.56
CA LYS A 14 5.42 -7.75 6.84
C LYS A 14 5.87 -9.14 7.25
N LEU A 15 6.86 -9.68 6.56
CA LEU A 15 7.51 -10.93 6.88
C LEU A 15 8.74 -10.62 7.76
N PRO A 16 8.80 -11.14 9.00
CA PRO A 16 9.92 -10.91 9.90
C PRO A 16 11.17 -11.75 9.57
N MET A 17 11.21 -12.40 8.40
CA MET A 17 12.42 -13.06 7.92
C MET A 17 13.51 -12.01 7.68
N ALA A 18 14.76 -12.35 7.98
CA ALA A 18 15.96 -11.50 8.15
C ALA A 18 16.19 -10.35 7.14
N ASP A 19 15.43 -10.27 6.05
CA ASP A 19 15.54 -9.33 4.93
C ASP A 19 14.42 -8.25 4.89
N GLU A 20 13.66 -8.05 5.97
CA GLU A 20 12.58 -7.05 6.04
C GLU A 20 11.68 -7.09 4.79
N SER A 21 11.11 -8.25 4.51
CA SER A 21 10.31 -8.45 3.30
C SER A 21 8.84 -8.16 3.56
N ALA A 22 8.12 -7.73 2.52
CA ALA A 22 6.67 -7.57 2.55
C ALA A 22 6.03 -8.50 1.51
N ARG A 23 4.82 -8.98 1.78
CA ARG A 23 4.03 -9.81 0.86
C ARG A 23 2.67 -9.19 0.62
N CYS A 24 2.28 -9.05 -0.64
CA CYS A 24 0.92 -8.63 -0.99
C CYS A 24 -0.08 -9.74 -0.65
N LYS A 25 -1.21 -9.42 -0.02
CA LYS A 25 -2.26 -10.41 0.28
C LYS A 25 -3.17 -10.70 -0.93
N LEU A 26 -3.16 -9.82 -1.93
CA LEU A 26 -4.05 -9.90 -3.09
C LEU A 26 -3.46 -10.75 -4.22
N CYS A 27 -2.19 -10.55 -4.55
CA CYS A 27 -1.46 -11.33 -5.56
C CYS A 27 -0.36 -12.22 -4.98
N GLU A 28 -0.20 -12.24 -3.65
CA GLU A 28 0.82 -13.05 -2.97
C GLU A 28 2.28 -12.71 -3.32
N ASN A 29 2.51 -11.63 -4.07
CA ASN A 29 3.83 -11.21 -4.53
C ASN A 29 4.72 -10.75 -3.36
N LYS A 30 6.00 -11.14 -3.39
CA LYS A 30 6.99 -10.78 -2.36
C LYS A 30 7.83 -9.59 -2.81
N PHE A 31 8.09 -8.68 -1.87
CA PHE A 31 8.88 -7.48 -2.05
C PHE A 31 9.96 -7.45 -0.97
N SER A 32 11.21 -7.28 -1.36
CA SER A 32 12.30 -7.04 -0.41
C SER A 32 12.33 -5.54 -0.07
N CYS A 33 11.82 -5.16 1.09
CA CYS A 33 11.76 -3.75 1.49
C CYS A 33 13.09 -3.33 2.14
N LYS A 34 14.13 -3.07 1.34
CA LYS A 34 15.44 -2.64 1.86
C LYS A 34 15.47 -1.29 2.61
N LYS A 35 14.36 -0.57 2.76
CA LYS A 35 14.33 0.78 3.36
C LYS A 35 12.91 1.30 3.58
N SER A 36 12.06 0.58 4.34
CA SER A 36 10.76 1.07 4.86
C SER A 36 9.91 1.94 3.90
N SER A 37 9.95 1.68 2.59
CA SER A 37 9.37 2.56 1.59
C SER A 37 7.97 2.09 1.21
N THR A 38 6.95 2.78 1.71
CA THR A 38 5.54 2.53 1.39
C THR A 38 5.17 2.91 -0.05
N LYS A 39 5.99 3.74 -0.71
CA LYS A 39 5.69 4.26 -2.05
C LYS A 39 5.68 3.17 -3.13
N GLY A 40 6.55 2.16 -3.03
CA GLY A 40 6.53 1.01 -3.93
C GLY A 40 5.30 0.12 -3.74
N LEU A 41 4.78 0.03 -2.51
CA LEU A 41 3.55 -0.72 -2.21
C LEU A 41 2.33 -0.02 -2.83
N TRP A 42 2.28 1.33 -2.77
CA TRP A 42 1.24 2.13 -3.42
C TRP A 42 1.25 1.98 -4.93
N ASP A 43 2.42 2.09 -5.56
CA ASP A 43 2.56 1.95 -7.01
C ASP A 43 2.15 0.55 -7.49
N HIS A 44 2.58 -0.49 -6.75
CA HIS A 44 2.13 -1.86 -7.00
C HIS A 44 0.60 -2.00 -6.88
N LEU A 45 0.00 -1.45 -5.81
CA LEU A 45 -1.44 -1.52 -5.62
C LEU A 45 -2.18 -0.78 -6.74
N LYS A 46 -1.68 0.38 -7.19
CA LYS A 46 -2.29 1.14 -8.29
C LYS A 46 -2.18 0.42 -9.64
N SER A 47 -1.02 -0.16 -9.96
CA SER A 47 -0.80 -0.81 -11.26
C SER A 47 -1.40 -2.22 -11.34
N MET A 48 -1.28 -3.02 -10.27
CA MET A 48 -1.73 -4.42 -10.27
C MET A 48 -3.13 -4.59 -9.66
N HIS A 49 -3.50 -3.74 -8.72
CA HIS A 49 -4.74 -3.85 -7.94
C HIS A 49 -5.56 -2.55 -8.00
N LEU A 50 -5.68 -1.96 -9.19
CA LEU A 50 -6.36 -0.68 -9.39
C LEU A 50 -7.75 -0.66 -8.74
N ALA A 51 -8.53 -1.73 -8.91
CA ALA A 51 -9.86 -1.86 -8.32
C ALA A 51 -9.85 -1.77 -6.77
N GLU A 52 -8.87 -2.37 -6.10
CA GLU A 52 -8.75 -2.28 -4.64
C GLU A 52 -8.22 -0.91 -4.21
N TYR A 53 -7.29 -0.33 -4.98
CA TYR A 53 -6.81 1.03 -4.77
C TYR A 53 -7.94 2.07 -4.91
N GLU A 54 -8.83 1.94 -5.89
CA GLU A 54 -9.98 2.82 -6.08
C GLU A 54 -10.98 2.71 -4.92
N LYS A 55 -11.32 1.48 -4.50
CA LYS A 55 -12.15 1.25 -3.30
C LYS A 55 -11.53 1.86 -2.06
N PHE A 56 -10.21 1.76 -1.93
CA PHE A 56 -9.47 2.36 -0.83
C PHE A 56 -9.55 3.89 -0.86
N LEU A 57 -9.34 4.51 -2.03
CA LEU A 57 -9.45 5.96 -2.21
C LEU A 57 -10.83 6.46 -1.80
N GLN A 58 -11.90 5.82 -2.26
CA GLN A 58 -13.27 6.20 -1.91
C GLN A 58 -13.53 6.19 -0.40
N LYS A 59 -12.91 5.27 0.34
CA LYS A 59 -13.03 5.22 1.81
C LYS A 59 -12.23 6.29 2.53
N ASN A 60 -11.18 6.81 1.92
CA ASN A 60 -10.27 7.78 2.54
C ASN A 60 -10.47 9.23 2.06
N THR A 61 -11.36 9.46 1.07
CA THR A 61 -11.71 10.78 0.52
C THR A 61 -12.77 11.51 1.34
N SER A 62 -12.57 11.64 2.65
CA SER A 62 -13.10 12.77 3.43
C SER A 62 -12.08 13.91 3.45
N THR A 63 -11.52 14.28 2.29
CA THR A 63 -10.84 15.57 2.11
C THR A 63 -10.92 15.94 0.64
N SER A 64 -11.67 17.00 0.36
CA SER A 64 -11.70 17.73 -0.91
C SER A 64 -10.29 18.05 -1.38
N VAL A 65 -9.89 17.52 -2.53
CA VAL A 65 -8.94 18.19 -3.42
C VAL A 65 -9.41 17.92 -4.85
N GLY A 66 -10.15 18.87 -5.40
CA GLY A 66 -10.03 19.16 -6.82
C GLY A 66 -8.72 19.92 -7.03
N ALA A 67 -8.05 19.67 -8.16
CA ALA A 67 -7.20 20.64 -8.83
C ALA A 67 -6.76 20.09 -10.20
N ASN A 68 -7.19 20.84 -11.23
CA ASN A 68 -6.69 21.00 -12.60
C ASN A 68 -6.57 19.77 -13.53
#